data_AF-V4LN73-F1
#
_entry.id   AF-V4LN73-F1
#
_cell.length_a   1.000
_cell.length_b   1.000
_cell.length_c   1.000
_cell.angle_alpha   90.00
_cell.angle_beta   90.00
_cell.angle_gamma   90.00
#
_symmetry.space_group_name_H-M   'P 1'
#
loop_
_entity.id
_entity.type
_entity.pdbx_description
1 polymer ?
#
loop_
_entity_poly.entity_id
_entity_poly.type
_entity_poly.pdbx_seq_one_letter_code
_entity_poly.pdbx_strand_id
1 'polypeptide(L)'
;MSPLVDAGNVASLETLVPIGIYDLDLLRLPLVVRLSEAGERFMPIGGKEQPLPRGYPIMVDSSGAVVHIYAHRDSTLTSVRPSTRRALVVGTGVPRVPEDLVERAVRRVVELAKVIGWAPAGPLCEAKPDV
;
A
#
# COMPACT_ATOMS: atom_id res chain seq x y z
N MET A 1 -7.26 12.00 10.44
CA MET A 1 -5.81 12.19 10.23
C MET A 1 -5.08 11.15 11.06
N SER A 2 -4.06 10.49 10.52
CA SER A 2 -3.34 9.41 11.21
C SER A 2 -1.84 9.73 11.17
N PRO A 3 -1.14 9.85 12.32
CA PRO A 3 0.29 10.12 12.34
C PRO A 3 1.13 9.14 11.52
N LEU A 4 0.68 7.89 11.42
CA LEU A 4 1.33 6.88 10.57
C LEU A 4 1.19 7.19 9.07
N VAL A 5 0.02 7.70 8.64
CA VAL A 5 -0.19 8.17 7.26
C VAL A 5 0.69 9.38 6.98
N ASP A 6 0.81 10.30 7.94
CA ASP A 6 1.67 11.48 7.79
C ASP A 6 3.16 11.07 7.65
N ALA A 7 3.62 10.07 8.41
CA ALA A 7 4.95 9.48 8.22
C ALA A 7 5.15 8.89 6.81
N GLY A 8 4.12 8.22 6.27
CA GLY A 8 4.09 7.75 4.89
C GLY A 8 4.23 8.89 3.87
N ASN A 9 3.44 9.95 4.05
CA ASN A 9 3.46 11.12 3.18
C ASN A 9 4.80 11.86 3.22
N VAL A 10 5.41 12.02 4.40
CA VAL A 10 6.74 12.63 4.54
C VAL A 10 7.80 11.81 3.80
N ALA A 11 7.83 10.49 4.02
CA ALA A 11 8.78 9.62 3.31
C ALA A 11 8.57 9.66 1.80
N SER A 12 7.31 9.71 1.34
CA SER A 12 6.99 9.84 -0.07
C SER A 12 7.46 11.17 -0.67
N LEU A 13 7.30 12.28 0.05
CA LEU A 13 7.82 13.59 -0.36
C LEU A 13 9.34 13.64 -0.44
N GLU A 14 10.05 13.01 0.50
CA GLU A 14 11.51 12.98 0.55
C GLU A 14 12.12 12.10 -0.56
N THR A 15 11.45 11.00 -0.93
CA THR A 15 12.01 9.98 -1.82
C THR A 15 11.39 9.95 -3.21
N LEU A 16 10.26 10.65 -3.40
CA LEU A 16 9.41 10.61 -4.60
C LEU A 16 8.84 9.21 -4.91
N VAL A 17 8.86 8.29 -3.94
CA VAL A 17 8.26 6.95 -4.06
C VAL A 17 6.86 6.98 -3.45
N PRO A 18 5.81 6.51 -4.15
CA PRO A 18 4.48 6.40 -3.56
C PRO A 18 4.45 5.35 -2.45
N ILE A 19 3.88 5.74 -1.30
CA ILE A 19 3.73 4.90 -0.12
C ILE A 19 2.25 4.62 0.13
N GLY A 20 1.91 3.34 0.27
CA GLY A 20 0.63 2.86 0.77
C GLY A 20 0.76 2.29 2.18
N ILE A 21 -0.24 2.51 3.02
CA ILE A 21 -0.27 1.98 4.39
C ILE A 21 -1.63 1.35 4.66
N TYR A 22 -1.62 0.06 5.02
CA TYR A 22 -2.82 -0.75 5.12
C TYR A 22 -2.96 -1.36 6.52
N ASP A 23 -4.19 -1.39 7.04
CA ASP A 23 -4.50 -2.07 8.28
C ASP A 23 -4.39 -3.58 8.08
N LEU A 24 -3.39 -4.20 8.72
CA LEU A 24 -3.11 -5.62 8.56
C LEU A 24 -4.19 -6.51 9.18
N ASP A 25 -5.00 -5.97 10.11
CA ASP A 25 -6.13 -6.69 10.70
C ASP A 25 -7.36 -6.72 9.76
N LEU A 26 -7.34 -5.92 8.68
CA LEU A 26 -8.38 -5.91 7.65
C LEU A 26 -8.00 -6.67 6.38
N LEU A 27 -6.74 -7.09 6.24
CA LEU A 27 -6.24 -7.80 5.07
C LEU A 27 -6.40 -9.31 5.21
N ARG A 28 -6.71 -9.98 4.10
CA ARG A 28 -6.58 -11.44 3.99
C ARG A 28 -5.36 -11.80 3.16
N LEU A 29 -4.35 -12.40 3.80
CA LEU A 29 -3.11 -12.83 3.14
C LEU A 29 -3.33 -14.14 2.34
N PRO A 30 -2.50 -14.45 1.32
CA PRO A 30 -1.44 -13.60 0.77
C PRO A 30 -1.98 -12.42 -0.06
N LEU A 31 -1.13 -11.40 -0.25
CA LEU A 31 -1.37 -10.33 -1.21
C LEU A 31 -0.72 -10.72 -2.54
N VAL A 32 -1.41 -10.43 -3.64
CA VAL A 32 -0.94 -10.69 -5.01
C VAL A 32 -0.99 -9.40 -5.80
N VAL A 33 0.09 -9.11 -6.53
CA VAL A 33 0.13 -8.01 -7.51
C VAL A 33 -0.12 -8.61 -8.89
N ARG A 34 -1.19 -8.16 -9.56
CA ARG A 34 -1.56 -8.62 -10.90
C ARG A 34 -2.27 -7.53 -11.69
N LEU A 35 -2.56 -7.82 -12.95
CA LEU A 35 -3.45 -6.98 -13.75
C LEU A 35 -4.91 -7.25 -13.38
N SER A 36 -5.72 -6.19 -13.44
CA SER A 36 -7.15 -6.26 -13.18
C SER A 36 -7.89 -6.96 -14.31
N GLU A 37 -8.96 -7.65 -13.95
CA GLU A 37 -9.99 -8.13 -14.87
C GLU A 37 -11.08 -7.05 -15.04
N ALA A 38 -11.78 -7.08 -16.17
CA ALA A 38 -12.86 -6.13 -16.42
C ALA A 38 -14.02 -6.37 -15.43
N GLY A 39 -14.45 -5.32 -14.74
CA GLY A 39 -15.59 -5.37 -13.82
C GLY A 39 -15.24 -5.65 -12.36
N GLU A 40 -13.96 -5.84 -12.02
CA GLU A 40 -13.53 -5.94 -10.62
C GLU A 40 -13.91 -4.67 -9.85
N ARG A 41 -14.42 -4.81 -8.62
CA ARG A 41 -14.91 -3.67 -7.85
C ARG A 41 -13.81 -3.08 -6.99
N PHE A 42 -13.66 -1.77 -7.07
CA PHE A 42 -12.73 -1.01 -6.25
C PHE A 42 -13.46 0.07 -5.46
N MET A 43 -13.14 0.17 -4.16
CA MET A 43 -13.73 1.13 -3.24
C MET A 43 -12.67 2.14 -2.79
N PRO A 44 -12.46 3.25 -3.53
CA PRO A 44 -11.41 4.22 -3.20
C PRO A 44 -11.67 4.95 -1.89
N ILE A 45 -10.59 5.31 -1.19
CA ILE A 45 -10.67 6.31 -0.12
C ILE A 45 -11.24 7.62 -0.69
N GLY A 46 -12.25 8.18 -0.03
CA GLY A 46 -12.87 9.45 -0.40
C GLY A 46 -13.74 9.41 -1.66
N GLY A 47 -14.11 8.22 -2.16
CA GLY A 47 -14.96 8.07 -3.34
C GLY A 47 -16.07 7.03 -3.16
N LYS A 48 -16.73 6.71 -4.28
CA LYS A 48 -17.75 5.65 -4.36
C LYS A 48 -17.15 4.43 -5.04
N GLU A 49 -17.75 3.27 -4.77
CA GLU A 49 -17.39 2.03 -5.46
C GLU A 49 -17.47 2.20 -6.98
N GLN A 50 -16.49 1.67 -7.69
CA GLN A 50 -16.40 1.75 -9.13
C GLN A 50 -15.87 0.45 -9.72
N PRO A 51 -16.31 0.04 -10.92
CA PRO A 51 -15.71 -1.07 -11.64
C PRO A 51 -14.34 -0.64 -12.19
N LEU A 52 -13.41 -1.58 -12.24
CA LEU A 52 -12.12 -1.42 -12.91
C LEU A 52 -12.19 -1.91 -14.36
N PRO A 53 -11.54 -1.22 -15.30
CA PRO A 53 -11.25 -1.79 -16.60
C PRO A 53 -10.22 -2.93 -16.48
N ARG A 54 -10.09 -3.74 -17.53
CA ARG A 54 -9.03 -4.76 -17.62
C ARG A 54 -7.65 -4.09 -17.76
N GLY A 55 -6.62 -4.68 -17.16
CA GLY A 55 -5.22 -4.36 -17.43
C GLY A 55 -4.59 -3.32 -16.50
N TYR A 56 -5.24 -2.95 -15.39
CA TYR A 56 -4.65 -2.05 -14.41
C TYR A 56 -3.80 -2.86 -13.43
N PRO A 57 -2.55 -2.44 -13.12
CA PRO A 57 -1.80 -3.08 -12.06
C PRO A 57 -2.48 -2.80 -10.71
N ILE A 58 -2.83 -3.87 -10.01
CA ILE A 58 -3.54 -3.83 -8.73
C ILE A 58 -2.89 -4.78 -7.73
N MET A 59 -3.04 -4.45 -6.45
CA MET A 59 -2.75 -5.37 -5.35
C MET A 59 -4.07 -5.89 -4.80
N VAL A 60 -4.19 -7.21 -4.70
CA VAL A 60 -5.42 -7.91 -4.31
C VAL A 60 -5.13 -8.85 -3.15
N ASP A 61 -6.06 -8.93 -2.21
CA ASP A 61 -5.99 -9.86 -1.09
C ASP A 61 -6.57 -11.24 -1.46
N SER A 62 -6.42 -12.22 -0.57
CA SER A 62 -6.87 -13.60 -0.84
C SER A 62 -8.38 -13.80 -0.87
N SER A 63 -9.18 -12.78 -0.49
CA SER A 63 -10.63 -12.77 -0.73
C SER A 63 -11.03 -12.17 -2.07
N GLY A 64 -10.06 -11.64 -2.84
CA GLY A 64 -10.32 -10.93 -4.08
C GLY A 64 -10.60 -9.44 -3.89
N ALA A 65 -10.41 -8.89 -2.68
CA ALA A 65 -10.59 -7.46 -2.45
C ALA A 65 -9.42 -6.68 -3.08
N VAL A 66 -9.72 -5.71 -3.95
CA VAL A 66 -8.72 -4.79 -4.49
C VAL A 66 -8.27 -3.83 -3.38
N VAL A 67 -7.03 -3.97 -2.94
CA VAL A 67 -6.40 -3.20 -1.86
C VAL A 67 -5.93 -1.84 -2.35
N HIS A 68 -5.29 -1.80 -3.52
CA HIS A 68 -4.94 -0.55 -4.19
C HIS A 68 -4.81 -0.73 -5.70
N ILE A 69 -4.93 0.39 -6.42
CA ILE A 69 -4.49 0.57 -7.81
C ILE A 69 -3.07 1.14 -7.76
N TYR A 70 -2.14 0.46 -8.43
CA TYR A 70 -0.71 0.73 -8.31
C TYR A 70 -0.37 2.18 -8.61
N ALA A 71 0.37 2.82 -7.70
CA ALA A 71 0.76 4.24 -7.74
C ALA A 71 -0.39 5.23 -8.03
N HIS A 72 -1.64 4.88 -7.70
CA HIS A 72 -2.79 5.75 -7.95
C HIS A 72 -3.68 5.95 -6.73
N ARG A 73 -4.32 4.88 -6.23
CA ARG A 73 -5.34 5.01 -5.17
C ARG A 73 -5.44 3.76 -4.30
N ASP A 74 -5.62 3.99 -3.01
CA ASP A 74 -5.86 2.96 -2.00
C ASP A 74 -7.36 2.74 -1.72
N SER A 75 -7.69 1.53 -1.28
CA SER A 75 -9.04 1.13 -0.91
C SER A 75 -9.40 1.55 0.51
N THR A 76 -10.63 2.01 0.70
CA THR A 76 -11.17 2.32 2.04
C THR A 76 -11.30 1.04 2.89
N LEU A 77 -11.48 -0.12 2.25
CA LEU A 77 -11.74 -1.40 2.91
C LEU A 77 -10.59 -1.87 3.81
N THR A 78 -9.38 -1.43 3.50
CA THR A 78 -8.13 -1.82 4.16
C THR A 78 -7.39 -0.61 4.72
N SER A 79 -8.06 0.54 4.78
CA SER A 79 -7.48 1.79 5.24
C SER A 79 -7.15 1.75 6.73
N VAL A 80 -6.09 2.46 7.12
CA VAL A 80 -5.76 2.64 8.54
C VAL A 80 -6.82 3.47 9.26
N ARG A 81 -7.08 3.10 10.51
CA ARG A 81 -8.10 3.67 11.39
C ARG A 81 -7.47 4.04 12.73
N PRO A 82 -8.14 4.84 13.58
CA PRO A 82 -7.67 5.10 14.94
C PRO A 82 -7.45 3.84 15.79
N SER A 83 -8.14 2.74 15.46
CA SER A 83 -8.02 1.45 16.13
C SER A 83 -6.96 0.51 15.54
N THR A 84 -6.30 0.88 14.43
CA THR A 84 -5.29 0.03 13.78
C THR A 84 -4.12 -0.22 14.73
N ARG A 85 -3.77 -1.51 14.91
CA ARG A 85 -2.68 -1.96 15.79
C ARG A 85 -1.49 -2.52 15.00
N ARG A 86 -1.75 -3.02 13.80
CA ARG A 86 -0.77 -3.60 12.90
C ARG A 86 -0.99 -3.01 11.52
N ALA A 87 0.08 -2.53 10.89
CA ALA A 87 0.01 -1.92 9.59
C ALA A 87 1.07 -2.51 8.65
N LEU A 88 0.69 -2.71 7.39
CA LEU A 88 1.61 -3.02 6.31
C LEU A 88 1.96 -1.74 5.57
N VAL A 89 3.26 -1.43 5.47
CA VAL A 89 3.77 -0.33 4.65
C VAL A 89 4.26 -0.91 3.32
N VAL A 90 3.82 -0.31 2.22
CA VAL A 90 4.20 -0.73 0.86
C VAL A 90 4.75 0.48 0.12
N GLY A 91 5.97 0.36 -0.40
CA GLY A 91 6.53 1.28 -1.38
C GLY A 91 6.32 0.71 -2.79
N THR A 92 5.96 1.56 -3.74
CA THR A 92 5.68 1.13 -5.13
C THR A 92 6.71 1.71 -6.09
N GLY A 93 7.49 0.84 -6.75
CA GLY A 93 8.41 1.20 -7.82
C GLY A 93 7.81 1.00 -9.20
N VAL A 94 8.13 1.85 -10.17
CA VAL A 94 7.82 1.63 -11.59
C VAL A 94 9.11 1.34 -12.37
N PRO A 95 9.05 0.81 -13.60
CA PRO A 95 10.26 0.58 -14.39
C PRO A 95 11.14 1.82 -14.45
N ARG A 96 12.45 1.64 -14.21
CA ARG A 96 13.51 2.66 -14.09
C ARG A 96 13.57 3.40 -12.75
N VAL A 97 12.70 3.11 -11.78
CA VAL A 97 12.91 3.50 -10.39
C VAL A 97 13.86 2.47 -9.75
N PRO A 98 14.99 2.90 -9.14
CA PRO A 98 15.92 1.97 -8.49
C PRO A 98 15.26 1.22 -7.32
N GLU A 99 15.47 -0.10 -7.23
CA GLU A 99 14.88 -0.94 -6.18
C GLU A 99 15.33 -0.49 -4.78
N ASP A 100 16.59 -0.08 -4.64
CA ASP A 100 17.16 0.47 -3.40
C ASP A 100 16.50 1.80 -2.99
N LEU A 101 15.98 2.59 -3.94
CA LEU A 101 15.21 3.79 -3.62
C LEU A 101 13.84 3.45 -3.02
N VAL A 102 13.17 2.42 -3.56
CA VAL A 102 11.88 1.95 -3.02
C VAL A 102 12.06 1.38 -1.62
N GLU A 103 13.09 0.57 -1.41
CA GLU A 103 13.45 0.06 -0.09
C GLU A 103 13.76 1.20 0.90
N ARG A 104 14.57 2.19 0.50
CA ARG A 104 14.86 3.37 1.34
C ARG A 104 13.59 4.11 1.74
N ALA A 105 12.64 4.26 0.82
CA ALA A 105 11.37 4.92 1.11
C ALA A 105 10.57 4.17 2.19
N VAL A 106 10.45 2.84 2.08
CA VAL A 106 9.79 2.01 3.10
C VAL A 106 10.53 2.10 4.45
N ARG A 107 11.86 2.00 4.44
CA ARG A 107 12.67 2.14 5.66
C ARG A 107 12.48 3.50 6.32
N ARG A 108 12.36 4.56 5.52
CA ARG A 108 12.11 5.90 6.01
C ARG A 108 10.78 6.04 6.73
N VAL A 109 9.72 5.40 6.21
CA VAL A 109 8.43 5.31 6.93
C VAL A 109 8.61 4.61 8.27
N VAL A 110 9.35 3.49 8.31
CA VAL A 110 9.61 2.74 9.55
C VAL A 110 10.38 3.58 10.58
N GLU A 111 11.37 4.37 10.15
CA GLU A 111 12.11 5.28 11.02
C GLU A 111 11.19 6.35 11.64
N LEU A 112 10.38 7.00 10.81
CA LEU A 112 9.44 8.02 11.27
C LEU A 112 8.36 7.41 12.18
N ALA A 113 7.87 6.22 11.85
CA ALA A 113 6.89 5.48 12.63
C ALA A 113 7.39 5.18 14.06
N LYS A 114 8.70 4.90 14.24
CA LYS A 114 9.29 4.72 15.57
C LYS A 114 9.17 5.94 16.46
N VAL A 115 9.37 7.13 15.90
CA VAL A 115 9.27 8.40 16.65
C VAL A 115 7.85 8.62 17.19
N ILE A 116 6.84 8.11 16.49
CA ILE A 116 5.42 8.23 16.86
C ILE A 116 4.87 6.96 17.54
N GLY A 117 5.75 6.11 18.08
CA GLY A 117 5.38 5.00 18.97
C GLY A 117 5.05 3.66 18.30
N TRP A 118 5.35 3.49 17.01
CA TRP A 118 5.23 2.20 16.33
C TRP A 118 6.55 1.42 16.39
N ALA A 119 6.47 0.09 16.29
CA ALA A 119 7.63 -0.77 16.20
C ALA A 119 7.58 -1.59 14.90
N PRO A 120 8.71 -1.82 14.21
CA PRO A 120 8.76 -2.72 13.08
C PRO A 120 8.49 -4.16 13.53
N ALA A 121 7.75 -4.90 12.71
CA ALA A 121 7.50 -6.32 12.91
C ALA A 121 7.57 -7.03 11.56
N GLY A 122 8.31 -8.15 11.52
CA GLY A 122 8.49 -8.95 10.30
C GLY A 122 9.61 -8.44 9.38
N PRO A 123 9.96 -9.22 8.35
CA PRO A 123 10.98 -8.86 7.38
C PRO A 123 10.47 -7.80 6.38
N LEU A 124 11.41 -7.12 5.73
CA LEU A 124 11.12 -6.44 4.47
C LEU A 124 10.95 -7.51 3.39
N CYS A 125 9.90 -7.39 2.57
CA CYS A 125 9.62 -8.31 1.47
C CYS A 125 9.53 -7.54 0.15
N GLU A 126 9.89 -8.20 -0.93
CA GLU A 126 9.71 -7.70 -2.29
C GLU A 126 8.66 -8.54 -3.02
N ALA A 127 7.83 -7.88 -3.81
CA ALA A 127 6.90 -8.52 -4.72
C ALA A 127 7.06 -7.88 -6.10
N LYS A 128 7.28 -8.70 -7.12
CA LYS A 128 7.29 -8.27 -8.51
C LYS A 128 6.03 -8.82 -9.16
N PRO A 129 5.26 -8.00 -9.91
CA PRO A 129 4.10 -8.51 -10.63
C PRO A 129 4.54 -9.59 -11.62
N ASP A 130 3.71 -10.63 -11.76
CA ASP A 130 3.84 -11.62 -12.83
C ASP A 130 3.39 -10.97 -14.15
N VAL A 131 4.27 -10.18 -14.77
CA VAL A 131 4.04 -9.52 -16.07
C VAL A 131 5.08 -9.92 -17.10
#